data_AF-A0A973M4C0-F1
#
_entry.id   AF-A0A973M4C0-F1
#
_cell.length_a   1.000
_cell.length_b   1.000
_cell.length_c   1.000
_cell.angle_alpha   90.00
_cell.angle_beta   90.00
_cell.angle_gamma   90.00
#
_symmetry.space_group_name_H-M   'P 1'
#
loop_
_entity.id
_entity.type
_entity.pdbx_description
1 polymer ?
#
loop_
_entity_poly.entity_id
_entity_poly.type
_entity_poly.pdbx_seq_one_letter_code
_entity_poly.pdbx_strand_id
1 'polypeptide(L)'
;PRFDGEVLTFEAEGQPSSLAPGGETGEATVFEIRTSEVEQPPRLPEGGDLVEAPLGGFDAVELTLFGRPAAKGRIAFGEGLAVVGRFEFEEGTSPDELGPAVLSALAEEALLEGAEVIYTIIDGAGFPSFLGEGWSESARLLRHG
;
A
#
# COMPACT_ATOMS: atom_id res chain seq x y z
N PRO A 1 29.49 5.20 1.46
CA PRO A 1 28.49 5.09 0.38
C PRO A 1 27.59 6.34 0.34
N ARG A 2 27.73 7.12 -0.74
CA ARG A 2 26.99 8.36 -1.00
C ARG A 2 25.90 7.96 -2.00
N PHE A 3 24.63 8.04 -1.61
CA PHE A 3 23.52 7.80 -2.53
C PHE A 3 23.34 9.07 -3.36
N ASP A 4 23.74 9.02 -4.64
CA ASP A 4 23.37 10.04 -5.60
C ASP A 4 21.89 9.82 -5.96
N GLY A 5 21.09 10.87 -5.74
CA GLY A 5 19.63 10.84 -5.86
C GLY A 5 19.15 10.70 -7.30
N GLU A 6 19.16 9.47 -7.80
CA GLU A 6 18.43 9.12 -9.01
C GLU A 6 16.92 9.13 -8.72
N VAL A 7 16.24 10.12 -9.29
CA VAL A 7 14.79 10.26 -9.22
C VAL A 7 14.17 9.20 -10.12
N LEU A 8 13.62 8.15 -9.51
CA LEU A 8 12.77 7.18 -10.21
C LEU A 8 11.53 7.92 -10.73
N THR A 9 11.48 8.14 -12.05
CA THR A 9 10.36 8.81 -12.71
C THR A 9 9.40 7.74 -13.20
N PHE A 10 8.18 7.72 -12.65
CA PHE A 10 7.09 6.88 -13.15
C PHE A 10 6.27 7.69 -14.16
N GLU A 11 6.37 7.37 -15.45
CA GLU A 11 5.53 8.00 -16.47
C GLU A 11 4.11 7.42 -16.39
N ALA A 12 3.19 8.20 -15.84
CA ALA A 12 1.76 7.95 -16.01
C ALA A 12 1.31 8.58 -17.34
N GLU A 13 0.92 7.76 -18.32
CA GLU A 13 0.30 8.24 -19.56
C GLU A 13 -1.10 8.81 -19.25
N GLY A 14 -1.17 10.13 -19.03
CA GLY A 14 -2.41 10.88 -18.84
C GLY A 14 -2.18 12.38 -18.98
N GLN A 15 -2.94 13.03 -19.87
CA GLN A 15 -2.80 14.44 -20.28
C GLN A 15 -2.76 15.44 -19.10
N PRO A 16 -1.84 16.44 -19.10
CA PRO A 16 -1.80 17.47 -18.07
C PRO A 16 -2.95 18.46 -18.24
N SER A 17 -3.93 18.40 -17.33
CA SER A 17 -4.91 19.48 -17.19
C SER A 17 -4.29 20.63 -16.39
N SER A 18 -4.11 21.75 -17.10
CA SER A 18 -3.81 23.12 -16.66
C SER A 18 -3.75 23.38 -15.14
N LEU A 19 -2.55 23.61 -14.62
CA LEU A 19 -2.26 24.00 -13.23
C LEU A 19 -2.58 25.49 -12.99
N ALA A 20 -3.39 25.77 -11.97
CA ALA A 20 -3.51 27.10 -11.37
C ALA A 20 -2.40 27.28 -10.32
N PRO A 21 -1.76 28.46 -10.20
CA PRO A 21 -0.69 28.68 -9.23
C PRO A 21 -1.31 28.93 -7.85
N GLY A 22 -1.45 27.85 -7.09
CA GLY A 22 -1.96 27.86 -5.72
C GLY A 22 -1.91 26.48 -5.07
N GLY A 23 -0.92 25.66 -5.42
CA GLY A 23 -0.82 24.28 -4.96
C GLY A 23 -0.56 24.23 -3.45
N GLU A 24 -1.53 23.70 -2.71
CA GLU A 24 -1.32 23.29 -1.33
C GLU A 24 -0.16 22.29 -1.30
N THR A 25 0.92 22.61 -0.57
CA THR A 25 2.01 21.66 -0.34
C THR A 25 1.45 20.53 0.53
N GLY A 26 1.25 19.36 -0.06
CA GLY A 26 0.87 18.16 0.69
C GLY A 26 2.11 17.50 1.29
N GLU A 27 2.06 17.12 2.56
CA GLU A 27 3.09 16.29 3.21
C GLU A 27 2.62 14.84 3.26
N ALA A 28 3.51 13.92 2.87
CA ALA A 28 3.31 12.49 3.02
C ALA A 28 4.54 11.83 3.64
N THR A 29 4.34 10.74 4.36
CA THR A 29 5.41 10.00 5.04
C THR A 29 5.51 8.61 4.44
N VAL A 30 6.74 8.17 4.14
CA VAL A 30 7.04 6.81 3.71
C VAL A 30 7.38 5.99 4.95
N PHE A 31 6.69 4.87 5.10
CA PHE A 31 6.98 3.87 6.12
C PHE A 31 7.48 2.60 5.46
N GLU A 32 8.36 1.89 6.15
CA GLU A 32 8.90 0.60 5.72
C GLU A 32 8.77 -0.46 6.82
N ILE A 33 8.64 -1.72 6.40
CA ILE A 33 8.67 -2.91 7.27
C ILE A 33 9.37 -4.05 6.51
N ARG A 34 10.04 -4.96 7.23
CA ARG A 34 10.51 -6.21 6.61
C ARG A 34 9.30 -7.06 6.23
N THR A 35 9.30 -7.64 5.03
CA THR A 35 8.21 -8.54 4.58
C THR A 35 7.96 -9.66 5.58
N SER A 36 9.04 -10.21 6.17
CA SER A 36 8.99 -11.27 7.19
C SER A 36 8.43 -10.85 8.56
N GLU A 37 8.28 -9.55 8.81
CA GLU A 37 7.71 -9.02 10.06
C GLU A 37 6.19 -8.77 9.96
N VAL A 38 5.63 -8.84 8.74
CA VAL A 38 4.17 -8.82 8.55
C VAL A 38 3.60 -10.19 8.94
N GLU A 39 2.53 -10.20 9.73
CA GLU A 39 1.86 -11.44 10.13
C GLU A 39 1.28 -12.17 8.90
N GLN A 40 1.60 -13.45 8.76
CA GLN A 40 1.16 -14.32 7.66
C GLN A 40 0.84 -15.74 8.18
N PRO A 41 -0.05 -16.51 7.52
CA PRO A 41 -0.89 -16.10 6.38
C PRO A 41 -2.07 -15.22 6.83
N PRO A 42 -2.85 -14.65 5.88
CA PRO A 42 -4.00 -13.81 6.21
C PRO A 42 -5.01 -14.51 7.12
N ARG A 43 -5.40 -13.83 8.20
CA ARG A 43 -6.52 -14.28 9.05
C ARG A 43 -7.81 -13.68 8.56
N LEU A 44 -8.63 -14.50 7.90
CA LEU A 44 -9.91 -14.04 7.37
C LEU A 44 -11.00 -14.07 8.45
N PRO A 45 -11.88 -13.05 8.48
CA PRO A 45 -13.10 -13.09 9.29
C PRO A 45 -14.06 -14.17 8.79
N GLU A 46 -15.09 -14.48 9.60
CA GLU A 46 -16.14 -15.41 9.19
C GLU A 46 -16.84 -14.93 7.90
N GLY A 47 -17.00 -15.84 6.93
CA GLY A 47 -17.55 -15.52 5.62
C GLY A 47 -16.60 -14.72 4.72
N GLY A 48 -15.35 -14.53 5.13
CA GLY A 48 -14.29 -13.87 4.37
C GLY A 48 -13.70 -14.76 3.28
N ASP A 49 -13.42 -14.15 2.13
CA ASP A 49 -12.65 -14.76 1.03
C ASP A 49 -11.73 -13.73 0.39
N LEU A 50 -10.62 -14.16 -0.20
CA LEU A 50 -9.66 -13.30 -0.90
C LEU A 50 -9.65 -13.59 -2.39
N VAL A 51 -9.56 -12.51 -3.17
CA VAL A 51 -9.41 -12.58 -4.62
C VAL A 51 -8.22 -11.72 -5.02
N GLU A 52 -7.30 -12.31 -5.76
CA GLU A 52 -6.17 -11.62 -6.38
C GLU A 52 -6.47 -11.33 -7.85
N ALA A 53 -6.08 -10.14 -8.28
CA ALA A 53 -6.23 -9.70 -9.66
C ALA A 53 -4.92 -9.06 -10.15
N PRO A 54 -4.24 -9.65 -11.14
CA PRO A 54 -3.09 -9.03 -11.77
C PRO A 54 -3.52 -7.87 -12.66
N LEU A 55 -2.94 -6.68 -12.46
CA LEU A 55 -3.36 -5.42 -13.11
C LEU A 55 -2.19 -4.72 -13.83
N GLY A 56 -1.26 -5.50 -14.38
CA GLY A 56 -0.15 -5.01 -15.19
C GLY A 56 1.03 -4.62 -14.30
N GLY A 57 1.25 -3.32 -14.09
CA GLY A 57 2.36 -2.81 -13.26
C GLY A 57 2.13 -2.91 -11.74
N PHE A 58 0.98 -3.42 -11.33
CA PHE A 58 0.60 -3.64 -9.94
C PHE A 58 -0.43 -4.78 -9.88
N ASP A 59 -0.53 -5.40 -8.72
CA ASP A 59 -1.58 -6.37 -8.41
C ASP A 59 -2.54 -5.79 -7.38
N ALA A 60 -3.73 -6.38 -7.30
CA ALA A 60 -4.73 -6.02 -6.32
C ALA A 60 -5.22 -7.24 -5.57
N VAL A 61 -5.37 -7.09 -4.26
CA VAL A 61 -6.06 -8.03 -3.40
C VAL A 61 -7.38 -7.42 -3.00
N GLU A 62 -8.46 -8.18 -3.15
CA GLU A 62 -9.80 -7.84 -2.70
C GLU A 62 -10.28 -8.87 -1.68
N LEU A 63 -10.67 -8.39 -0.49
CA LEU A 63 -11.35 -9.17 0.53
C LEU A 63 -12.85 -9.01 0.33
N THR A 64 -13.55 -10.13 0.26
CA THR A 64 -15.01 -10.19 0.23
C THR A 64 -15.56 -10.73 1.55
N LEU A 65 -16.75 -10.27 1.95
CA LEU A 65 -17.52 -10.81 3.06
C LEU A 65 -18.86 -11.32 2.52
N PHE A 66 -19.13 -12.61 2.72
CA PHE A 66 -20.34 -13.28 2.22
C PHE A 66 -20.56 -13.06 0.72
N GLY A 67 -19.48 -13.08 -0.06
CA GLY A 67 -19.48 -12.93 -1.52
C GLY A 67 -19.68 -11.50 -2.03
N ARG A 68 -19.50 -10.48 -1.18
CA ARG A 68 -19.53 -9.06 -1.57
C ARG A 68 -18.19 -8.40 -1.25
N PRO A 69 -17.67 -7.48 -2.10
CA PRO A 69 -16.49 -6.70 -1.77
C PRO A 69 -16.62 -6.05 -0.40
N ALA A 70 -15.53 -6.00 0.36
CA ALA A 70 -15.50 -5.43 1.70
C ALA A 70 -14.24 -4.60 1.96
N ALA A 71 -13.09 -5.03 1.44
CA ALA A 71 -11.86 -4.26 1.49
C ALA A 71 -10.96 -4.58 0.29
N LYS A 72 -10.07 -3.64 -0.05
CA LYS A 72 -9.12 -3.79 -1.16
C LYS A 72 -7.79 -3.13 -0.84
N GLY A 73 -6.72 -3.67 -1.39
CA GLY A 73 -5.42 -3.01 -1.41
C GLY A 73 -4.68 -3.32 -2.71
N ARG A 74 -3.58 -2.60 -2.96
CA ARG A 74 -2.75 -2.78 -4.14
C ARG A 74 -1.29 -2.92 -3.76
N ILE A 75 -0.55 -3.63 -4.61
CA ILE A 75 0.89 -3.82 -4.49
C ILE A 75 1.57 -3.57 -5.84
N ALA A 76 2.68 -2.84 -5.83
CA ALA A 76 3.58 -2.71 -6.97
C ALA A 76 4.96 -3.25 -6.59
N PHE A 77 5.62 -3.93 -7.51
CA PHE A 77 6.90 -4.60 -7.26
C PHE A 77 8.09 -3.83 -7.83
N GLY A 78 9.22 -3.95 -7.14
CA GLY A 78 10.54 -3.50 -7.59
C GLY A 78 11.60 -4.54 -7.27
N GLU A 79 12.87 -4.25 -7.56
CA GLU A 79 13.96 -5.19 -7.26
C GLU A 79 14.18 -5.30 -5.74
N GLY A 80 13.76 -6.44 -5.16
CA GLY A 80 13.91 -6.73 -3.72
C GLY A 80 12.99 -5.91 -2.81
N LEU A 81 12.03 -5.16 -3.35
CA LEU A 81 11.07 -4.37 -2.59
C LEU A 81 9.67 -4.40 -3.19
N ALA A 82 8.68 -4.06 -2.38
CA ALA A 82 7.31 -3.82 -2.83
C ALA A 82 6.74 -2.54 -2.20
N VAL A 83 5.77 -1.92 -2.88
CA VAL A 83 5.01 -0.78 -2.36
C VAL A 83 3.54 -1.20 -2.26
N VAL A 84 2.99 -1.17 -1.05
CA VAL A 84 1.57 -1.40 -0.79
C VAL A 84 0.83 -0.09 -0.55
N GLY A 85 -0.45 -0.06 -0.89
CA GLY A 85 -1.27 1.12 -0.63
C GLY A 85 -2.62 1.05 -1.32
N ARG A 86 -3.25 2.23 -1.44
CA ARG A 86 -4.63 2.38 -1.95
C ARG A 86 -5.59 1.42 -1.25
N PHE A 87 -5.49 1.40 0.07
CA PHE A 87 -6.42 0.65 0.91
C PHE A 87 -7.79 1.31 0.83
N GLU A 88 -8.80 0.54 0.44
CA GLU A 88 -10.19 0.97 0.32
C GLU A 88 -11.04 0.01 1.17
N PHE A 89 -11.99 0.55 1.93
CA PHE A 89 -12.87 -0.20 2.81
C PHE A 89 -14.32 0.20 2.54
N GLU A 90 -15.19 -0.78 2.38
CA GLU A 90 -16.61 -0.54 2.11
C GLU A 90 -17.30 0.07 3.32
N GLU A 91 -18.34 0.88 3.07
CA GLU A 91 -19.09 1.55 4.12
C GLU A 91 -19.68 0.54 5.11
N GLY A 92 -19.53 0.81 6.41
CA GLY A 92 -20.00 -0.06 7.47
C GLY A 92 -19.06 -1.21 7.83
N THR A 93 -17.90 -1.32 7.17
CA THR A 93 -16.81 -2.21 7.59
C THR A 93 -15.78 -1.48 8.45
N SER A 94 -14.99 -2.23 9.22
CA SER A 94 -13.93 -1.67 10.05
C SER A 94 -12.56 -1.89 9.40
N PRO A 95 -11.79 -0.82 9.10
CA PRO A 95 -10.42 -0.94 8.63
C PRO A 95 -9.51 -1.72 9.58
N ASP A 96 -9.71 -1.60 10.89
CA ASP A 96 -8.90 -2.33 11.89
C ASP A 96 -9.23 -3.83 11.93
N GLU A 97 -10.42 -4.23 11.47
CA GLU A 97 -10.81 -5.64 11.40
C GLU A 97 -10.38 -6.29 10.07
N LEU A 98 -10.49 -5.58 8.96
CA LEU A 98 -10.24 -6.13 7.62
C LEU A 98 -8.85 -5.81 7.07
N GLY A 99 -8.29 -4.67 7.46
CA GLY A 99 -7.00 -4.17 6.97
C GLY A 99 -5.83 -5.12 7.22
N PRO A 100 -5.71 -5.77 8.39
CA PRO A 100 -4.62 -6.72 8.63
C PRO A 100 -4.66 -7.92 7.67
N ALA A 101 -5.85 -8.41 7.31
CA ALA A 101 -5.99 -9.50 6.35
C ALA A 101 -5.58 -9.07 4.93
N VAL A 102 -5.99 -7.88 4.50
CA VAL A 102 -5.58 -7.33 3.19
C VAL A 102 -4.07 -7.07 3.15
N LEU A 103 -3.49 -6.47 4.19
CA LEU A 103 -2.05 -6.24 4.28
C LEU A 103 -1.26 -7.56 4.28
N SER A 104 -1.71 -8.54 5.05
CA SER A 104 -1.11 -9.86 5.11
C SER A 104 -1.06 -10.53 3.74
N ALA A 105 -2.15 -10.43 2.97
CA ALA A 105 -2.23 -11.01 1.63
C ALA A 105 -1.30 -10.31 0.64
N LEU A 106 -1.24 -8.97 0.68
CA LEU A 106 -0.27 -8.22 -0.14
C LEU A 106 1.18 -8.55 0.26
N ALA A 107 1.44 -8.81 1.54
CA ALA A 107 2.77 -9.20 2.01
C ALA A 107 3.16 -10.62 1.61
N GLU A 108 2.19 -11.53 1.48
CA GLU A 108 2.40 -12.86 0.90
C GLU A 108 2.83 -12.74 -0.57
N GLU A 109 2.13 -11.93 -1.37
CA GLU A 109 2.52 -11.62 -2.75
C GLU A 109 3.92 -10.99 -2.84
N ALA A 110 4.21 -10.03 -1.96
CA ALA A 110 5.55 -9.43 -1.85
C ALA A 110 6.63 -10.50 -1.62
N LEU A 111 6.37 -11.44 -0.71
CA LEU A 111 7.31 -12.52 -0.40
C LEU A 111 7.51 -13.47 -1.60
N LEU A 112 6.44 -13.82 -2.31
CA LEU A 112 6.48 -14.68 -3.49
C LEU A 112 7.29 -14.06 -4.64
N GLU A 113 7.19 -12.75 -4.82
CA GLU A 113 7.98 -11.97 -5.78
C GLU A 113 9.40 -11.62 -5.28
N GLY A 114 9.78 -12.09 -4.08
CA GLY A 114 11.12 -11.92 -3.54
C GLY A 114 11.41 -10.53 -2.97
N ALA A 115 10.39 -9.74 -2.64
CA ALA A 115 10.56 -8.48 -1.95
C ALA A 115 10.91 -8.72 -0.47
N GLU A 116 12.04 -8.18 -0.03
CA GLU A 116 12.50 -8.28 1.36
C GLU A 116 11.91 -7.17 2.27
N VAL A 117 11.48 -6.07 1.65
CA VAL A 117 10.98 -4.87 2.32
C VAL A 117 9.71 -4.41 1.63
N ILE A 118 8.72 -4.05 2.45
CA ILE A 118 7.47 -3.43 2.00
C ILE A 118 7.48 -1.96 2.42
N TYR A 119 7.11 -1.09 1.49
CA TYR A 119 6.90 0.33 1.70
C TYR A 119 5.41 0.69 1.62
N THR A 120 4.99 1.70 2.37
CA THR A 120 3.68 2.36 2.21
C THR A 120 3.84 3.87 2.32
N ILE A 121 2.97 4.61 1.65
CA ILE A 121 2.95 6.07 1.65
C ILE A 121 1.65 6.53 2.30
N ILE A 122 1.77 7.29 3.37
CA ILE A 122 0.64 7.81 4.14
C ILE A 122 0.60 9.33 4.00
N ASP A 123 -0.52 9.85 3.46
CA ASP A 123 -0.76 11.29 3.40
C ASP A 123 -1.21 11.81 4.78
N GLY A 124 -0.69 12.96 5.21
CA GLY A 124 -1.10 13.61 6.46
C GLY A 124 -0.51 12.98 7.74
N ALA A 125 -1.13 13.31 8.90
CA ALA A 125 -0.52 13.09 10.21
C ALA A 125 -0.86 11.74 10.90
N GLY A 126 -1.59 10.84 10.24
CA GLY A 126 -2.14 9.63 10.88
C GLY A 126 -1.62 8.34 10.29
N PHE A 127 -0.80 7.60 11.03
CA PHE A 127 -0.43 6.22 10.70
C PHE A 127 -1.63 5.28 10.92
N PRO A 128 -2.12 4.55 9.90
CA PRO A 128 -3.27 3.67 10.07
C PRO A 128 -2.99 2.55 11.06
N SER A 129 -3.85 2.39 12.06
CA SER A 129 -3.72 1.38 13.12
C SER A 129 -3.69 -0.05 12.58
N PHE A 130 -4.43 -0.34 11.51
CA PHE A 130 -4.45 -1.67 10.88
C PHE A 130 -3.10 -2.12 10.31
N LEU A 131 -2.15 -1.19 10.07
CA LEU A 131 -0.80 -1.56 9.63
C LEU A 131 0.00 -2.27 10.74
N GLY A 132 -0.41 -2.10 12.00
CA GLY A 132 0.20 -2.76 13.15
C GLY A 132 1.55 -2.16 13.54
N GLU A 133 2.29 -2.91 14.35
CA GLU A 133 3.62 -2.54 14.83
C GLU A 133 4.72 -2.94 13.83
N GLY A 134 5.97 -2.50 14.07
CA GLY A 134 7.13 -2.89 13.26
C GLY A 134 7.46 -1.95 12.09
N TRP A 135 6.51 -1.10 11.69
CA TRP A 135 6.77 -0.07 10.68
C TRP A 135 7.65 1.05 11.22
N SER A 136 8.62 1.48 10.43
CA SER A 136 9.47 2.65 10.71
C SER A 136 9.35 3.71 9.61
N GLU A 137 9.36 4.99 9.99
CA GLU A 137 9.46 6.11 9.06
C GLU A 137 10.83 6.08 8.35
N SER A 138 10.81 6.02 7.02
CA SER A 138 12.03 5.96 6.20
C SER A 138 12.28 7.26 5.42
N ALA A 139 11.23 7.99 5.06
CA ALA A 139 11.34 9.27 4.36
C ALA A 139 10.10 10.16 4.53
N ARG A 140 10.25 11.45 4.21
CA ARG A 140 9.14 12.41 4.04
C ARG A 140 9.12 12.94 2.63
N LEU A 141 7.92 13.08 2.07
CA LEU A 141 7.64 13.55 0.72
C LEU A 141 6.92 14.90 0.80
N LEU A 142 7.39 15.84 -0.02
CA LEU A 142 6.70 17.10 -0.28
C LEU A 142 6.06 17.01 -1.67
N ARG A 143 4.73 17.11 -1.71
CA ARG A 143 3.98 17.15 -2.96
C ARG A 143 3.84 18.62 -3.38
N HIS A 144 4.49 18.96 -4.49
CA HIS A 144 4.28 20.24 -5.16
C HIS A 144 3.11 20.09 -6.14
N GLY A 145 2.08 20.91 -5.96
CA GLY A 145 0.96 21.03 -6.89
C GLY A 145 1.20 22.05 -8.00
#